data_AF-A0AA88GP47-F1
#
_entry.id   AF-A0AA88GP47-F1
#
_cell.length_a   1.000
_cell.length_b   1.000
_cell.length_c   1.000
_cell.angle_alpha   90.00
_cell.angle_beta   90.00
_cell.angle_gamma   90.00
#
_symmetry.space_group_name_H-M   'P 1'
#
loop_
_entity.id
_entity.type
_entity.pdbx_description
1 polymer ?
#
loop_
_entity_poly.entity_id
_entity_poly.type
_entity_poly.pdbx_seq_one_letter_code
_entity_poly.pdbx_strand_id
1 'polypeptide(L)'
;MSSFLHFFNSVVAGFFACLSSVCGKMMSDSSSWMVFVMYFVLNIALTAFAIVFQTRALRHLSTLSATATNLASNFIFTSVFGMLVFGEILTLRWYIGYAVIMFGLTMIMRGD
;
A
#
# COMPACT_ATOMS: atom_id res chain seq x y z
N MET A 1 -4.73 -24.37 -2.41
CA MET A 1 -3.53 -23.73 -2.99
C MET A 1 -3.85 -22.41 -3.70
N SER A 2 -5.05 -22.24 -4.28
CA SER A 2 -5.49 -20.97 -4.92
C SER A 2 -5.66 -19.80 -3.95
N SER A 3 -6.30 -19.99 -2.79
CA SER A 3 -6.60 -18.89 -1.85
C SER A 3 -5.34 -18.18 -1.31
N PHE A 4 -4.25 -18.92 -1.09
CA PHE A 4 -2.97 -18.34 -0.66
C PHE A 4 -2.33 -17.46 -1.75
N LEU A 5 -2.46 -17.87 -3.02
CA LEU A 5 -1.91 -17.14 -4.16
C LEU A 5 -2.68 -15.82 -4.39
N HIS A 6 -3.99 -15.81 -4.17
CA HIS A 6 -4.79 -14.59 -4.25
C HIS A 6 -4.56 -13.65 -3.04
N PHE A 7 -4.32 -14.20 -1.85
CA PHE A 7 -3.87 -13.39 -0.70
C PHE A 7 -2.52 -12.74 -0.97
N PHE A 8 -1.57 -13.49 -1.55
CA PHE A 8 -0.28 -12.96 -1.97
C PHE A 8 -0.43 -11.83 -3.00
N ASN A 9 -1.36 -11.95 -3.96
CA ASN A 9 -1.64 -10.87 -4.92
C ASN A 9 -2.13 -9.58 -4.24
N SER A 10 -2.92 -9.64 -3.16
CA SER A 10 -3.32 -8.45 -2.39
C SER A 10 -2.15 -7.79 -1.67
N VAL A 11 -1.20 -8.59 -1.14
CA VAL A 11 0.01 -8.05 -0.50
C VAL A 11 0.92 -7.38 -1.53
N VAL A 12 1.07 -7.99 -2.71
CA VAL A 12 1.83 -7.42 -3.84
C VAL A 12 1.17 -6.11 -4.31
N ALA A 13 -0.16 -6.06 -4.41
CA ALA A 13 -0.88 -4.83 -4.73
C ALA A 13 -0.57 -3.70 -3.74
N GLY A 14 -0.56 -4.02 -2.43
CA GLY A 14 -0.21 -3.05 -1.39
C GLY A 14 1.23 -2.57 -1.45
N PHE A 15 2.18 -3.43 -1.82
CA PHE A 15 3.57 -3.05 -2.04
C PHE A 15 3.72 -2.03 -3.19
N PHE A 16 3.09 -2.30 -4.34
CA PHE A 16 3.11 -1.39 -5.48
C PHE A 16 2.39 -0.05 -5.16
N ALA A 17 1.31 -0.11 -4.39
CA ALA A 17 0.60 1.10 -3.93
C ALA A 17 1.49 1.96 -3.02
N CYS A 18 2.24 1.35 -2.11
CA CYS A 18 3.23 2.05 -1.29
C CYS A 18 4.31 2.71 -2.16
N LEU A 19 4.86 1.96 -3.12
CA LEU A 19 5.91 2.49 -4.01
C LEU A 19 5.41 3.70 -4.81
N SER A 20 4.15 3.66 -5.27
CA SER A 20 3.49 4.81 -5.89
C SER A 20 3.46 6.02 -4.94
N SER A 21 3.07 5.82 -3.67
CA SER A 21 3.03 6.90 -2.68
C SER A 21 4.40 7.55 -2.43
N VAL A 22 5.48 6.74 -2.35
CA VAL A 22 6.86 7.22 -2.24
C VAL A 22 7.26 8.05 -3.47
N CYS A 23 6.98 7.55 -4.67
CA CYS A 23 7.21 8.31 -5.90
C CYS A 23 6.40 9.61 -5.94
N GLY A 24 5.19 9.62 -5.39
CA GLY A 24 4.34 10.81 -5.28
C GLY A 24 4.94 11.88 -4.35
N LYS A 25 5.50 11.47 -3.20
CA LYS A 25 6.26 12.38 -2.32
C LYS A 25 7.48 12.96 -3.05
N MET A 26 8.27 12.11 -3.73
CA MET A 26 9.46 12.56 -4.48
C MET A 26 9.12 13.48 -5.67
N MET A 27 8.00 13.23 -6.34
CA MET A 27 7.48 14.10 -7.40
C MET A 27 7.20 15.51 -6.87
N SER A 28 6.61 15.63 -5.67
CA SER A 28 6.28 16.93 -5.09
C SER A 28 7.50 17.75 -4.65
N ASP A 29 8.61 17.09 -4.29
CA ASP A 29 9.85 17.73 -3.85
C ASP A 29 10.85 18.00 -5.01
N SER A 30 10.51 17.55 -6.22
CA SER A 30 11.40 17.67 -7.39
C SER A 30 11.37 19.08 -7.97
N SER A 31 12.51 19.78 -7.94
CA SER A 31 12.67 21.11 -8.56
C SER A 31 12.88 21.07 -10.08
N SER A 32 13.26 19.91 -10.65
CA SER A 32 13.52 19.72 -12.07
C SER A 32 12.28 19.17 -12.79
N TRP A 33 11.87 19.83 -13.87
CA TRP A 33 10.73 19.40 -14.69
C TRP A 33 10.90 18.00 -15.28
N MET A 34 12.12 17.60 -15.65
CA MET A 34 12.38 16.26 -16.20
C MET A 34 12.16 15.17 -15.14
N VAL A 35 12.62 15.43 -13.91
CA VAL A 35 12.49 14.50 -12.77
C VAL A 35 11.03 14.39 -12.34
N PHE A 36 10.30 15.50 -12.35
CA PHE A 36 8.86 15.53 -12.10
C PHE A 36 8.08 14.63 -13.08
N VAL A 37 8.31 14.81 -14.39
CA VAL A 37 7.61 14.01 -15.42
C VAL A 37 7.96 12.53 -15.29
N MET A 38 9.23 12.20 -15.01
CA MET A 38 9.66 10.82 -14.79
C MET A 38 8.93 10.17 -13.60
N TYR A 39 8.89 10.83 -12.44
CA TYR A 39 8.19 10.28 -11.27
C TYR A 39 6.66 10.26 -11.45
N PHE A 40 6.10 11.19 -12.22
CA PHE A 40 4.68 11.19 -12.55
C PHE A 40 4.28 9.97 -13.39
N VAL A 41 5.04 9.68 -14.46
CA VAL A 41 4.80 8.50 -15.30
C VAL A 41 4.98 7.22 -14.48
N LEU A 42 6.01 7.16 -13.64
CA LEU A 42 6.26 6.03 -12.75
C LEU A 42 5.11 5.84 -11.75
N ASN A 43 4.62 6.91 -11.12
CA ASN A 43 3.49 6.87 -10.19
C ASN A 43 2.21 6.32 -10.86
N ILE A 44 1.90 6.76 -12.09
CA ILE A 44 0.77 6.25 -12.86
C ILE A 44 0.94 4.74 -13.14
N ALA A 45 2.11 4.32 -13.60
CA ALA A 45 2.37 2.92 -13.91
C ALA A 45 2.21 2.02 -12.66
N LEU A 46 2.80 2.42 -11.53
CA LEU A 46 2.72 1.69 -10.27
C LEU A 46 1.27 1.61 -9.74
N THR A 47 0.53 2.71 -9.84
CA THR A 47 -0.89 2.76 -9.48
C THR A 47 -1.73 1.82 -10.34
N ALA A 48 -1.49 1.80 -11.66
CA ALA A 48 -2.17 0.89 -12.57
C ALA A 48 -1.88 -0.58 -12.22
N PHE A 49 -0.62 -0.93 -11.92
CA PHE A 49 -0.26 -2.28 -11.48
C PHE A 49 -0.99 -2.67 -10.18
N ALA A 50 -1.00 -1.79 -9.17
CA ALA A 50 -1.69 -2.05 -7.92
C ALA A 50 -3.19 -2.34 -8.13
N ILE A 51 -3.85 -1.58 -9.00
CA ILE A 51 -5.27 -1.79 -9.34
C ILE A 51 -5.49 -3.13 -10.06
N VAL A 52 -4.61 -3.51 -10.99
CA VAL A 52 -4.72 -4.81 -11.70
C VAL A 52 -4.57 -5.99 -10.73
N PHE A 53 -3.61 -5.95 -9.81
CA PHE A 53 -3.46 -7.02 -8.83
C PHE A 53 -4.61 -7.06 -7.83
N GLN A 54 -5.12 -5.91 -7.41
CA GLN A 54 -6.28 -5.83 -6.51
C GLN A 54 -7.54 -6.39 -7.17
N THR A 55 -7.82 -6.01 -8.41
CA THR A 55 -8.99 -6.53 -9.15
C THR A 55 -8.89 -8.03 -9.39
N ARG A 56 -7.69 -8.58 -9.60
CA ARG A 56 -7.47 -10.04 -9.66
C ARG A 56 -7.72 -10.73 -8.32
N ALA A 57 -7.36 -10.13 -7.20
CA ALA A 57 -7.64 -10.68 -5.88
C ALA A 57 -9.16 -10.65 -5.56
N LEU A 58 -9.83 -9.54 -5.89
CA LEU A 58 -11.27 -9.34 -5.68
C LEU A 58 -12.16 -10.35 -6.42
N ARG A 59 -11.68 -10.95 -7.51
CA ARG A 59 -12.44 -11.98 -8.25
C ARG A 59 -12.52 -13.33 -7.54
N HIS A 60 -11.66 -13.56 -6.55
CA HIS A 60 -11.49 -14.88 -5.92
C HIS A 60 -11.52 -14.85 -4.39
N LEU A 61 -11.23 -13.72 -3.76
CA LEU A 61 -11.43 -13.48 -2.32
C LEU A 61 -12.68 -12.65 -2.08
N SER A 62 -13.20 -12.70 -0.85
CA SER A 62 -14.20 -11.75 -0.42
C SER A 62 -13.67 -10.33 -0.55
N THR A 63 -14.55 -9.41 -0.98
CA THR A 63 -14.17 -8.02 -1.25
C THR A 63 -13.60 -7.35 0.00
N LEU A 64 -14.15 -7.69 1.17
CA LEU A 64 -13.69 -7.23 2.47
C LEU A 64 -12.26 -7.70 2.77
N SER A 65 -12.01 -9.01 2.72
CA SER A 65 -10.69 -9.58 3.02
C SER A 65 -9.59 -9.08 2.06
N ALA A 66 -9.88 -9.06 0.75
CA ALA A 66 -8.92 -8.61 -0.25
C ALA A 66 -8.56 -7.12 -0.10
N THR A 67 -9.53 -6.27 0.25
CA THR A 67 -9.31 -4.82 0.43
C THR A 67 -8.62 -4.54 1.75
N ALA A 68 -9.03 -5.21 2.83
CA ALA A 68 -8.41 -5.06 4.14
C ALA A 68 -6.94 -5.52 4.14
N THR A 69 -6.60 -6.59 3.42
CA THR A 69 -5.22 -7.08 3.28
C THR A 69 -4.35 -6.12 2.47
N ASN A 70 -4.89 -5.56 1.38
CA ASN A 70 -4.19 -4.53 0.60
C ASN A 70 -3.97 -3.26 1.45
N LEU A 71 -4.99 -2.79 2.17
CA LEU A 71 -4.86 -1.65 3.08
C LEU A 71 -3.79 -1.90 4.15
N ALA A 72 -3.83 -3.07 4.81
CA ALA A 72 -2.85 -3.42 5.83
C ALA A 72 -1.42 -3.45 5.26
N SER A 73 -1.22 -4.15 4.13
CA SER A 73 0.10 -4.24 3.49
C SER A 73 0.61 -2.89 3.01
N ASN A 74 -0.22 -2.09 2.34
CA ASN A 74 0.15 -0.73 1.91
C ASN A 74 0.53 0.14 3.11
N PHE A 75 -0.23 0.10 4.20
CA PHE A 75 0.08 0.90 5.39
C PHE A 75 1.41 0.47 6.04
N ILE A 76 1.65 -0.84 6.18
CA ILE A 76 2.93 -1.37 6.70
C ILE A 76 4.09 -0.92 5.83
N PHE A 77 4.00 -1.16 4.51
CA PHE A 77 5.08 -0.80 3.60
C PHE A 77 5.29 0.71 3.57
N THR A 78 4.24 1.52 3.50
CA THR A 78 4.34 2.99 3.50
C THR A 78 5.04 3.50 4.75
N SER A 79 4.81 2.87 5.89
CA SER A 79 5.47 3.22 7.16
C SER A 79 6.96 2.86 7.14
N VAL A 80 7.29 1.67 6.65
CA VAL A 80 8.68 1.20 6.53
C VAL A 80 9.46 2.05 5.52
N PHE A 81 8.89 2.28 4.34
CA PHE A 81 9.51 3.16 3.33
C PHE A 81 9.55 4.62 3.79
N GLY A 82 8.54 5.10 4.53
CA GLY A 82 8.53 6.42 5.17
C GLY A 82 9.76 6.63 6.06
N MET A 83 10.02 5.66 6.94
CA MET A 83 11.20 5.66 7.80
C MET A 83 12.51 5.52 7.02
N LEU A 84 12.60 4.57 6.08
CA LEU A 84 13.84 4.25 5.38
C LEU A 84 14.24 5.30 4.34
N VAL A 85 13.27 5.83 3.59
CA VAL A 85 13.51 6.74 2.46
C VAL A 85 13.56 8.19 2.90
N PHE A 86 12.68 8.59 3.82
CA PHE A 86 12.55 9.98 4.25
C PHE A 86 13.12 10.24 5.66
N GLY A 87 13.57 9.20 6.37
CA GLY A 87 14.08 9.35 7.74
C GLY A 87 13.01 9.80 8.73
N GLU A 88 11.72 9.58 8.43
CA GLU A 88 10.62 10.03 9.28
C GLU A 88 10.64 9.31 10.64
N ILE A 89 10.78 10.07 11.73
CA ILE A 89 10.73 9.53 13.10
C ILE A 89 9.27 9.28 13.47
N LEU A 90 8.86 8.01 13.52
CA LEU A 90 7.52 7.64 13.96
C LEU A 90 7.40 7.77 15.47
N THR A 91 6.46 8.60 15.92
CA THR A 91 6.20 8.82 17.36
C THR A 91 5.47 7.64 17.99
N LEU A 92 5.55 7.51 19.32
CA LEU A 92 4.77 6.51 20.08
C LEU A 92 3.25 6.58 19.78
N ARG A 93 2.71 7.78 19.56
CA ARG A 93 1.30 7.98 19.14
C ARG A 93 1.00 7.33 17.79
N TRP A 94 1.95 7.34 16.86
CA TRP A 94 1.79 6.69 15.56
C TRP A 94 1.66 5.17 15.70
N TYR A 95 2.49 4.55 16.55
CA TYR A 95 2.40 3.10 16.82
C TYR A 95 1.09 2.70 17.49
N ILE A 96 0.58 3.52 18.42
CA ILE A 96 -0.74 3.29 19.03
C ILE A 96 -1.84 3.37 17.97
N GLY A 97 -1.81 4.39 17.11
CA GLY A 97 -2.76 4.52 16.00
C GLY A 97 -2.69 3.33 15.03
N TYR A 98 -1.47 2.91 14.66
CA TYR A 98 -1.22 1.73 13.84
C TYR A 98 -1.85 0.47 14.45
N ALA A 99 -1.64 0.23 15.75
CA ALA A 99 -2.22 -0.91 16.44
C ALA A 99 -3.75 -0.90 16.42
N VAL A 100 -4.38 0.28 16.63
CA VAL A 100 -5.83 0.45 16.58
C VAL A 100 -6.38 0.17 15.16
N ILE A 101 -5.73 0.69 14.12
CA ILE A 101 -6.13 0.46 12.72
C ILE A 101 -6.02 -1.01 12.36
N MET A 102 -4.91 -1.66 12.70
CA MET A 102 -4.71 -3.09 12.42
C MET A 102 -5.71 -3.95 13.18
N PHE A 103 -5.99 -3.61 14.45
CA PHE A 103 -7.01 -4.29 15.23
C PHE A 103 -8.40 -4.17 14.57
N GLY A 104 -8.80 -2.97 14.15
CA GLY A 104 -10.06 -2.75 13.43
C GLY A 104 -10.14 -3.55 12.13
N LEU A 105 -9.06 -3.57 11.33
CA LEU A 105 -8.99 -4.37 10.10
C LEU A 105 -9.16 -5.87 10.38
N THR A 106 -8.50 -6.39 11.43
CA THR A 106 -8.63 -7.81 11.79
C THR A 106 -10.02 -8.18 12.30
N MET A 107 -10.70 -7.26 13.00
CA MET A 107 -12.09 -7.47 13.42
C MET A 107 -13.03 -7.54 12.20
N ILE A 108 -12.86 -6.63 11.24
CA ILE A 108 -13.65 -6.61 10.01
C ILE A 108 -13.45 -7.90 9.22
N MET A 109 -12.20 -8.37 9.08
CA MET A 109 -11.89 -9.61 8.36
C MET A 109 -12.49 -10.88 9.00
N ARG A 110 -12.77 -10.86 10.31
CA ARG A 110 -13.28 -12.01 11.06
C ARG A 110 -14.80 -12.02 11.20
N GLY A 111 -15.45 -10.90 10.85
CA GLY A 111 -16.91 -10.79 10.77
C GLY A 111 -17.47 -11.14 9.39
N ASP A 112 -16.61 -11.45 8.42
CA ASP A 112 -16.91 -11.97 7.07
C ASP A 112 -16.71 -13.49 7.06
#